data_AF-A0A397IQL1-F1
#
_entry.id   AF-A0A397IQL1-F1
#
_cell.length_a   1.000
_cell.length_b   1.000
_cell.length_c   1.000
_cell.angle_alpha   90.00
_cell.angle_beta   90.00
_cell.angle_gamma   90.00
#
_symmetry.space_group_name_H-M   'P 1'
#
loop_
_entity.id
_entity.type
_entity.pdbx_description
1 polymer ?
#
loop_
_entity_poly.entity_id
_entity_poly.type
_entity_poly.pdbx_seq_one_letter_code
_entity_poly.pdbx_strand_id
1 'polypeptide(L)'
;MYFLISCVQGDRSLVANLKNQDVCLIKTSMAKSVSINVIRSVVSLRSTPDRSNRLRLRSSQNAIRDGISKIIEDSLPVGSIRSIDPPTVYISNNARDRTTMFTKFQNFWTQENIQTKLDDIRLKLSSSMSIRIYTDGSLIKKDNNNSHITTMEFNFSGKVENFTSSTRAELMAILTAVYATPKRSRLCIFTDSQAAIDAIANAATNPRKAHRKLKNWTIVKAIEEIANVQNLTLRLEKVKAHSGVIHNETANKLVREGCLKPVCSPDLQSLTSVNAVSCWNTETIEEPLRHFTKKLGKAKHSIKWRLLNRNISTISAFKSKQIQWESSWRTTMLSYIDRNVTDNKETRQRAFNVKLFNNELPTLEKLKDRFPKIYENDSCIQCYLEKENQVHVLTCPKNLIDIHSCRNKLINLLVSKTTTVAYGDTCKNMCKTLEALNELHIPRDVSTRDADHLSFIDVMLGLIPITVYDIVLQKVVTHELADQIIDDVFVQFKLFLHTHIWKDRCTAVKKWETENGISNNKWKKKIRNETRDTIVTSQTNNTDDNSVLNNNTQGIAVIGLGCIK
;
A
#
# COMPACT_ATOMS: atom_id res chain seq x y z
N MET A 1 -41.81 22.58 -29.42
CA MET A 1 -40.78 21.52 -29.43
C MET A 1 -40.91 20.69 -30.71
N TYR A 2 -39.83 20.05 -31.18
CA TYR A 2 -39.89 19.06 -32.27
C TYR A 2 -39.63 17.67 -31.68
N PHE A 3 -40.52 16.71 -31.95
CA PHE A 3 -40.33 15.32 -31.56
C PHE A 3 -39.52 14.56 -32.63
N LEU A 4 -38.57 13.73 -32.18
CA LEU A 4 -37.80 12.82 -33.03
C LEU A 4 -38.43 11.42 -32.96
N ILE A 5 -39.00 10.96 -34.07
CA ILE A 5 -39.52 9.59 -34.20
C ILE A 5 -38.47 8.76 -34.97
N SER A 6 -37.94 7.73 -34.32
CA SER A 6 -37.07 6.74 -34.97
C SER A 6 -37.90 5.57 -35.49
N CYS A 7 -38.10 5.49 -36.80
CA CYS A 7 -38.82 4.38 -37.41
C CYS A 7 -38.00 3.08 -37.32
N VAL A 8 -38.57 2.04 -36.70
CA VAL A 8 -38.07 0.66 -36.77
C VAL A 8 -38.65 0.00 -38.03
N GLN A 9 -37.93 -0.98 -38.56
CA GLN A 9 -38.15 -1.60 -39.87
C GLN A 9 -39.57 -2.20 -40.02
N GLY A 10 -40.39 -1.60 -40.88
CA GLY A 10 -41.77 -2.02 -41.16
C GLY A 10 -41.88 -3.04 -42.30
N ASP A 11 -43.12 -3.48 -42.54
CA ASP A 11 -43.48 -4.48 -43.56
C ASP A 11 -43.13 -4.01 -44.98
N ARG A 12 -42.46 -4.86 -45.77
CA ARG A 12 -41.96 -4.51 -47.11
C ARG A 12 -43.06 -4.37 -48.15
N SER A 13 -44.22 -4.99 -47.94
CA SER A 13 -45.35 -4.98 -48.89
C SER A 13 -45.92 -3.57 -49.11
N LEU A 14 -46.28 -2.88 -48.01
CA LEU A 14 -46.84 -1.52 -48.03
C LEU A 14 -45.88 -0.46 -48.60
N VAL A 15 -44.56 -0.67 -48.46
CA VAL A 15 -43.53 0.28 -48.90
C VAL A 15 -43.40 0.36 -50.42
N ALA A 16 -43.86 -0.66 -51.16
CA ALA A 16 -43.75 -0.68 -52.63
C ALA A 16 -44.62 0.39 -53.31
N ASN A 17 -45.87 0.56 -52.86
CA ASN A 17 -46.88 1.36 -53.56
C ASN A 17 -46.81 2.87 -53.30
N LEU A 18 -46.10 3.31 -52.25
CA LEU A 18 -46.07 4.71 -51.78
C LEU A 18 -44.72 5.42 -52.00
N LYS A 19 -43.80 4.79 -52.77
CA LYS A 19 -42.40 5.21 -52.93
C LYS A 19 -42.14 6.66 -53.33
N ASN A 20 -43.10 7.31 -53.99
CA ASN A 20 -42.95 8.64 -54.60
C ASN A 20 -43.76 9.75 -53.88
N GLN A 21 -44.26 9.51 -52.66
CA GLN A 21 -45.00 10.50 -51.87
C GLN A 21 -44.30 10.74 -50.51
N ASP A 22 -44.19 12.00 -50.07
CA ASP A 22 -43.59 12.39 -48.78
C ASP A 22 -44.57 12.15 -47.60
N VAL A 23 -44.92 10.88 -47.38
CA VAL A 23 -45.88 10.41 -46.37
C VAL A 23 -45.17 9.69 -45.24
N CYS A 24 -45.50 10.05 -43.99
CA CYS A 24 -45.12 9.28 -42.81
C CYS A 24 -46.30 8.42 -42.34
N LEU A 25 -46.07 7.11 -42.16
CA LEU A 25 -47.07 6.14 -41.67
C LEU A 25 -46.75 5.75 -40.22
N ILE A 26 -47.75 5.86 -39.34
CA ILE A 26 -47.65 5.38 -37.94
C ILE A 26 -48.45 4.10 -37.81
N LYS A 27 -47.81 3.00 -37.37
CA LYS A 27 -48.48 1.75 -37.03
C LYS A 27 -48.98 1.79 -35.59
N THR A 28 -50.26 2.07 -35.40
CA THR A 28 -50.97 1.81 -34.14
C THR A 28 -51.28 0.31 -34.01
N SER A 29 -51.75 -0.13 -32.85
CA SER A 29 -52.12 -1.54 -32.59
C SER A 29 -53.50 -1.94 -33.14
N MET A 30 -54.00 -1.23 -34.15
CA MET A 30 -55.26 -1.53 -34.85
C MET A 30 -55.06 -1.41 -36.37
N ALA A 31 -55.92 -2.05 -37.15
CA ALA A 31 -55.72 -2.28 -38.59
C ALA A 31 -56.03 -1.07 -39.51
N LYS A 32 -55.69 0.16 -39.11
CA LYS A 32 -55.79 1.38 -39.93
C LYS A 32 -54.44 2.13 -39.91
N SER A 33 -54.11 2.79 -41.02
CA SER A 33 -52.91 3.63 -41.16
C SER A 33 -53.29 5.04 -41.63
N VAL A 34 -52.74 6.08 -41.01
CA VAL A 34 -52.97 7.48 -41.40
C VAL A 34 -51.68 8.13 -41.89
N SER A 35 -51.82 8.90 -42.98
CA SER A 35 -50.77 9.67 -43.63
C SER A 35 -50.58 11.02 -42.95
N ILE A 36 -49.39 11.30 -42.43
CA ILE A 36 -49.06 12.60 -41.81
C ILE A 36 -48.03 13.34 -42.67
N ASN A 37 -48.33 14.60 -43.00
CA ASN A 37 -47.41 15.48 -43.73
C ASN A 37 -46.12 15.75 -42.93
N VAL A 38 -45.00 15.65 -43.65
CA VAL A 38 -43.64 15.76 -43.11
C VAL A 38 -42.75 16.59 -44.04
N ILE A 39 -41.85 17.38 -43.47
CA ILE A 39 -40.88 18.21 -44.19
C ILE A 39 -39.48 17.66 -43.93
N ARG A 40 -38.68 17.48 -44.99
CA ARG A 40 -37.29 17.04 -44.89
C ARG A 40 -36.42 18.17 -44.33
N SER A 41 -35.63 17.90 -43.29
CA SER A 41 -34.81 18.90 -42.60
C SER A 41 -33.33 18.63 -42.76
N VAL A 42 -32.59 19.63 -43.26
CA VAL A 42 -31.15 19.59 -43.51
C VAL A 42 -30.33 19.94 -42.24
N VAL A 43 -30.97 20.58 -41.24
CA VAL A 43 -30.27 21.14 -40.07
C VAL A 43 -30.30 20.19 -38.87
N SER A 44 -29.10 19.79 -38.41
CA SER A 44 -28.86 19.07 -37.16
C SER A 44 -28.78 20.03 -35.97
N LEU A 45 -29.27 19.60 -34.80
CA LEU A 45 -29.15 20.32 -33.53
C LEU A 45 -28.28 19.56 -32.51
N ARG A 46 -27.36 18.71 -32.99
CA ARG A 46 -26.31 18.10 -32.16
C ARG A 46 -25.03 18.93 -32.22
N SER A 47 -24.32 19.02 -31.10
CA SER A 47 -23.01 19.68 -30.99
C SER A 47 -21.85 18.90 -31.62
N THR A 48 -22.09 17.71 -32.16
CA THR A 48 -21.07 16.88 -32.84
C THR A 48 -21.29 16.84 -34.37
N PRO A 49 -20.26 17.16 -35.18
CA PRO A 49 -20.37 17.30 -36.63
C PRO A 49 -20.24 15.95 -37.36
N ASP A 50 -21.18 15.04 -37.12
CA ASP A 50 -21.29 13.81 -37.90
C ASP A 50 -21.73 14.15 -39.34
N ARG A 51 -20.84 13.92 -40.32
CA ARG A 51 -21.11 14.18 -41.75
C ARG A 51 -21.99 13.10 -42.42
N SER A 52 -22.36 12.02 -41.73
CA SER A 52 -23.16 10.91 -42.27
C SER A 52 -24.69 11.07 -42.08
N ASN A 53 -25.18 12.31 -41.93
CA ASN A 53 -26.60 12.57 -41.67
C ASN A 53 -27.51 12.18 -42.86
N ARG A 54 -28.10 10.98 -42.77
CA ARG A 54 -29.30 10.61 -43.54
C ARG A 54 -30.41 11.63 -43.28
N LEU A 55 -31.15 12.01 -44.33
CA LEU A 55 -32.25 12.99 -44.29
C LEU A 55 -33.24 12.65 -43.18
N ARG A 56 -33.55 13.63 -42.30
CA ARG A 56 -34.53 13.46 -41.23
C ARG A 56 -35.83 14.18 -41.57
N LEU A 57 -36.94 13.46 -41.46
CA LEU A 57 -38.28 14.02 -41.53
C LEU A 57 -38.61 14.76 -40.22
N ARG A 58 -39.22 15.94 -40.32
CA ARG A 58 -39.87 16.64 -39.20
C ARG A 58 -41.36 16.79 -39.52
N SER A 59 -42.21 16.58 -38.52
CA SER A 59 -43.60 17.07 -38.55
C SER A 59 -43.80 18.10 -37.43
N SER A 60 -44.83 18.94 -37.56
CA SER A 60 -45.21 19.90 -36.51
C SER A 60 -46.10 19.24 -35.47
N GLN A 61 -46.09 19.76 -34.24
CA GLN A 61 -46.97 19.23 -33.18
C GLN A 61 -48.47 19.35 -33.55
N ASN A 62 -48.82 20.35 -34.38
CA ASN A 62 -50.19 20.51 -34.89
C ASN A 62 -50.53 19.50 -35.98
N ALA A 63 -49.61 19.19 -36.91
CA ALA A 63 -49.83 18.16 -37.94
C ALA A 63 -49.92 16.75 -37.34
N ILE A 64 -49.15 16.45 -36.29
CA ILE A 64 -49.29 15.21 -35.53
C ILE A 64 -50.65 15.17 -34.79
N ARG A 65 -51.09 16.28 -34.20
CA ARG A 65 -52.41 16.36 -33.54
C ARG A 65 -53.55 16.15 -34.53
N ASP A 66 -53.52 16.83 -35.67
CA ASP A 66 -54.52 16.70 -36.76
C ASP A 66 -54.62 15.26 -37.28
N GLY A 67 -53.48 14.61 -37.53
CA GLY A 67 -53.46 13.19 -37.92
C GLY A 67 -54.00 12.23 -36.85
N ILE A 68 -53.92 12.59 -35.56
CA ILE A 68 -54.51 11.82 -34.46
C ILE A 68 -56.02 12.11 -34.33
N SER A 69 -56.45 13.37 -34.44
CA SER A 69 -57.88 13.74 -34.42
C SER A 69 -58.68 12.99 -35.48
N LYS A 70 -58.14 12.90 -36.71
CA LYS A 70 -58.76 12.15 -37.80
C LYS A 70 -58.92 10.65 -37.53
N ILE A 71 -58.09 10.04 -36.68
CA ILE A 71 -58.30 8.63 -36.25
C ILE A 71 -59.48 8.52 -35.29
N ILE A 72 -59.75 9.55 -34.49
CA ILE A 72 -60.79 9.58 -33.46
C ILE A 72 -62.16 9.84 -34.09
N GLU A 73 -62.26 10.77 -35.04
CA GLU A 73 -63.51 11.08 -35.77
C GLU A 73 -64.01 9.87 -36.58
N ASP A 74 -63.11 9.14 -37.24
CA ASP A 74 -63.36 7.93 -38.04
C ASP A 74 -63.78 6.67 -37.23
N SER A 75 -64.02 6.82 -35.93
CA SER A 75 -64.10 5.69 -34.98
C SER A 75 -65.31 5.70 -34.02
N LEU A 76 -66.21 6.69 -34.09
CA LEU A 76 -67.37 6.77 -33.19
C LEU A 76 -68.69 7.15 -33.92
N PRO A 77 -69.80 6.42 -33.69
CA PRO A 77 -71.13 6.87 -34.08
C PRO A 77 -71.55 8.15 -33.34
N VAL A 78 -72.46 8.92 -33.95
CA VAL A 78 -73.05 10.11 -33.35
C VAL A 78 -73.83 9.73 -32.09
N GLY A 79 -73.47 10.28 -30.93
CA GLY A 79 -74.38 10.34 -29.77
C GLY A 79 -73.93 9.79 -28.41
N SER A 80 -72.70 10.06 -27.94
CA SER A 80 -72.50 10.20 -26.48
C SER A 80 -71.23 10.99 -26.13
N ILE A 81 -71.38 12.24 -25.67
CA ILE A 81 -70.27 13.01 -25.11
C ILE A 81 -70.11 12.64 -23.64
N ARG A 82 -69.11 11.82 -23.34
CA ARG A 82 -68.47 11.80 -22.01
C ARG A 82 -67.04 12.29 -22.18
N SER A 83 -66.60 13.17 -21.28
CA SER A 83 -65.22 13.65 -21.26
C SER A 83 -64.29 12.47 -20.96
N ILE A 84 -63.59 11.98 -21.98
CA ILE A 84 -62.45 11.08 -21.78
C ILE A 84 -61.24 11.99 -21.60
N ASP A 85 -60.76 12.10 -20.37
CA ASP A 85 -59.49 12.79 -20.09
C ASP A 85 -58.37 12.17 -20.93
N PRO A 86 -57.50 12.98 -21.55
CA PRO A 86 -56.41 12.45 -22.37
C PRO A 86 -55.51 11.55 -21.51
N PRO A 87 -55.10 10.36 -22.01
CA PRO A 87 -54.46 9.35 -21.19
C PRO A 87 -53.19 9.88 -20.54
N THR A 88 -53.22 10.02 -19.21
CA THR A 88 -52.10 10.51 -18.39
C THR A 88 -50.86 9.66 -18.65
N VAL A 89 -49.87 10.23 -19.33
CA VAL A 89 -48.63 9.54 -19.66
C VAL A 89 -47.81 9.37 -18.38
N TYR A 90 -48.02 8.24 -17.71
CA TYR A 90 -47.15 7.77 -16.64
C TYR A 90 -45.76 7.52 -17.21
N ILE A 91 -44.86 8.49 -17.02
CA ILE A 91 -43.42 8.24 -17.12
C ILE A 91 -43.07 7.28 -15.99
N SER A 92 -43.02 5.98 -16.30
CA SER A 92 -42.53 4.97 -15.38
C SER A 92 -41.03 5.19 -15.15
N ASN A 93 -40.73 5.99 -14.13
CA ASN A 93 -39.46 5.91 -13.42
C ASN A 93 -39.33 4.48 -12.88
N ASN A 94 -38.80 3.58 -13.71
CA ASN A 94 -38.58 2.18 -13.37
C ASN A 94 -37.60 2.12 -12.20
N ALA A 95 -38.13 2.12 -10.96
CA ALA A 95 -37.35 2.09 -9.74
C ALA A 95 -36.38 0.91 -9.73
N ARG A 96 -36.83 -0.25 -10.29
CA ARG A 96 -36.01 -1.44 -10.55
C ARG A 96 -34.76 -1.14 -11.39
N ASP A 97 -34.83 -0.33 -12.45
CA ASP A 97 -33.61 0.07 -13.18
C ASP A 97 -32.70 0.95 -12.32
N ARG A 98 -33.24 1.86 -11.51
CA ARG A 98 -32.39 2.67 -10.61
C ARG A 98 -31.72 1.86 -9.50
N THR A 99 -32.32 0.77 -9.03
CA THR A 99 -31.82 -0.02 -7.89
C THR A 99 -31.02 -1.26 -8.26
N THR A 100 -31.32 -1.91 -9.39
CA THR A 100 -30.56 -3.07 -9.86
C THR A 100 -29.12 -2.66 -10.21
N MET A 101 -28.15 -3.21 -9.47
CA MET A 101 -26.74 -3.00 -9.76
C MET A 101 -26.37 -3.61 -11.12
N PHE A 102 -25.39 -3.03 -11.79
CA PHE A 102 -24.86 -3.56 -13.05
C PHE A 102 -24.23 -4.94 -12.79
N THR A 103 -24.49 -5.95 -13.63
CA THR A 103 -24.28 -7.37 -13.32
C THR A 103 -22.89 -7.72 -12.78
N LYS A 104 -21.81 -7.19 -13.38
CA LYS A 104 -20.43 -7.41 -12.91
C LYS A 104 -20.14 -6.95 -11.47
N PHE A 105 -20.99 -6.09 -10.92
CA PHE A 105 -20.88 -5.52 -9.58
C PHE A 105 -22.02 -5.98 -8.65
N GLN A 106 -22.85 -6.95 -9.03
CA GLN A 106 -23.89 -7.49 -8.14
C GLN A 106 -23.32 -8.29 -6.97
N ASN A 107 -22.11 -8.83 -7.13
CA ASN A 107 -21.33 -9.52 -6.10
C ASN A 107 -19.96 -8.82 -5.95
N PHE A 108 -19.92 -7.54 -5.55
CA PHE A 108 -18.69 -6.72 -5.70
C PHE A 108 -17.67 -6.79 -4.54
N TRP A 109 -17.97 -7.38 -3.37
CA TRP A 109 -17.02 -7.41 -2.23
C TRP A 109 -17.33 -8.61 -1.32
N THR A 110 -16.43 -9.30 -0.61
CA THR A 110 -16.49 -10.77 -0.32
C THR A 110 -17.53 -11.51 0.57
N GLN A 111 -18.16 -10.97 1.64
CA GLN A 111 -18.82 -11.77 2.72
C GLN A 111 -20.38 -11.62 2.91
N GLU A 112 -21.30 -12.36 2.27
CA GLU A 112 -22.80 -12.14 2.23
C GLU A 112 -23.46 -10.86 2.84
N ASN A 113 -23.47 -10.68 4.16
CA ASN A 113 -24.45 -9.87 4.90
C ASN A 113 -24.38 -8.33 4.77
N ILE A 114 -23.51 -7.75 3.96
CA ILE A 114 -23.55 -6.35 3.50
C ILE A 114 -23.74 -6.23 1.98
N GLN A 115 -23.68 -7.30 1.18
CA GLN A 115 -24.12 -7.22 -0.22
C GLN A 115 -25.59 -6.81 -0.16
N THR A 116 -26.33 -7.60 0.61
CA THR A 116 -27.66 -7.31 1.12
C THR A 116 -27.79 -5.94 1.79
N LYS A 117 -26.91 -5.53 2.73
CA LYS A 117 -27.06 -4.22 3.43
C LYS A 117 -26.81 -2.99 2.53
N LEU A 118 -25.80 -2.97 1.68
CA LEU A 118 -25.57 -1.85 0.75
C LEU A 118 -26.61 -1.84 -0.37
N ASP A 119 -27.07 -3.00 -0.83
CA ASP A 119 -28.15 -3.11 -1.80
C ASP A 119 -29.50 -2.67 -1.21
N ASP A 120 -29.78 -2.97 0.07
CA ASP A 120 -30.92 -2.47 0.85
C ASP A 120 -30.89 -0.94 1.02
N ILE A 121 -29.73 -0.37 1.37
CA ILE A 121 -29.55 1.09 1.40
C ILE A 121 -29.82 1.68 0.00
N ARG A 122 -29.32 1.05 -1.08
CA ARG A 122 -29.57 1.49 -2.47
C ARG A 122 -31.04 1.38 -2.88
N LEU A 123 -31.75 0.37 -2.40
CA LEU A 123 -33.20 0.18 -2.59
C LEU A 123 -34.00 1.28 -1.87
N LYS A 124 -33.62 1.64 -0.64
CA LYS A 124 -34.28 2.69 0.15
C LYS A 124 -34.00 4.10 -0.38
N LEU A 125 -32.80 4.35 -0.89
CA LEU A 125 -32.43 5.61 -1.57
C LEU A 125 -33.06 5.78 -2.97
N SER A 126 -33.80 4.79 -3.49
CA SER A 126 -34.24 4.70 -4.89
C SER A 126 -35.15 5.83 -5.40
N SER A 127 -35.88 6.49 -4.49
CA SER A 127 -36.69 7.68 -4.79
C SER A 127 -35.83 8.93 -4.99
N SER A 128 -34.76 9.08 -4.21
CA SER A 128 -33.90 10.27 -4.19
C SER A 128 -33.08 10.41 -5.47
N MET A 129 -33.17 11.58 -6.12
CA MET A 129 -32.30 11.94 -7.26
C MET A 129 -31.06 12.75 -6.86
N SER A 130 -31.04 13.31 -5.65
CA SER A 130 -29.92 14.07 -5.10
C SER A 130 -29.64 13.58 -3.68
N ILE A 131 -28.47 13.02 -3.46
CA ILE A 131 -28.10 12.30 -2.22
C ILE A 131 -26.87 12.99 -1.61
N ARG A 132 -26.85 13.08 -0.28
CA ARG A 132 -25.74 13.62 0.53
C ARG A 132 -25.29 12.55 1.51
N ILE A 133 -23.99 12.24 1.56
CA ILE A 133 -23.42 11.23 2.46
C ILE A 133 -22.22 11.84 3.18
N TYR A 134 -22.02 11.50 4.46
CA TYR A 134 -20.85 11.87 5.26
C TYR A 134 -20.00 10.62 5.49
N THR A 135 -18.68 10.74 5.39
CA THR A 135 -17.74 9.60 5.47
C THR A 135 -16.47 9.98 6.24
N ASP A 136 -16.03 9.10 7.14
CA ASP A 136 -14.75 9.16 7.88
C ASP A 136 -14.02 7.79 7.77
N GLY A 137 -12.70 7.79 7.95
CA GLY A 137 -11.82 6.63 7.84
C GLY A 137 -10.57 6.75 8.71
N SER A 138 -10.70 6.43 9.99
CA SER A 138 -9.59 6.44 10.94
C SER A 138 -8.73 5.17 10.93
N LEU A 139 -7.53 5.28 11.55
CA LEU A 139 -6.60 4.18 11.84
C LEU A 139 -6.39 4.09 13.35
N ILE A 140 -7.21 3.28 14.03
CA ILE A 140 -7.26 3.25 15.50
C ILE A 140 -6.19 2.30 16.05
N LYS A 141 -5.39 2.79 17.01
CA LYS A 141 -4.61 1.92 17.91
C LYS A 141 -5.54 1.47 19.04
N LYS A 142 -5.39 0.23 19.49
CA LYS A 142 -6.38 -0.49 20.30
C LYS A 142 -6.44 0.00 21.76
N ASP A 143 -7.10 1.13 21.99
CA ASP A 143 -7.42 1.69 23.31
C ASP A 143 -8.92 1.60 23.60
N ASN A 144 -9.28 1.11 24.79
CA ASN A 144 -10.69 0.95 25.20
C ASN A 144 -11.28 2.28 25.69
N ASN A 145 -12.35 2.75 25.06
CA ASN A 145 -13.35 3.64 25.68
C ASN A 145 -14.63 3.68 24.84
N ASN A 146 -15.75 3.30 25.44
CA ASN A 146 -17.07 3.23 24.80
C ASN A 146 -17.93 4.45 25.19
N SER A 147 -18.59 5.08 24.22
CA SER A 147 -19.71 6.00 24.47
C SER A 147 -20.76 5.90 23.35
N HIS A 148 -22.00 5.61 23.73
CA HIS A 148 -23.11 5.36 22.79
C HIS A 148 -23.96 6.63 22.57
N ILE A 149 -25.20 6.51 22.06
CA ILE A 149 -26.12 7.55 21.51
C ILE A 149 -26.13 7.55 19.97
N THR A 150 -27.34 7.52 19.40
CA THR A 150 -27.62 7.22 17.99
C THR A 150 -28.76 8.09 17.46
N THR A 151 -28.66 8.62 16.24
CA THR A 151 -29.77 9.26 15.53
C THR A 151 -29.57 9.27 14.01
N MET A 152 -30.68 9.38 13.26
CA MET A 152 -30.79 9.52 11.80
C MET A 152 -30.42 8.28 10.95
N GLU A 153 -30.81 8.34 9.67
CA GLU A 153 -31.71 7.35 9.08
C GLU A 153 -31.04 6.08 8.53
N PHE A 154 -29.84 6.17 7.95
CA PHE A 154 -29.12 5.02 7.37
C PHE A 154 -27.63 5.02 7.76
N ASN A 155 -27.22 4.07 8.61
CA ASN A 155 -25.87 4.02 9.21
C ASN A 155 -25.10 2.73 8.86
N PHE A 156 -23.78 2.86 8.67
CA PHE A 156 -22.92 1.84 8.07
C PHE A 156 -21.45 1.91 8.54
N SER A 157 -20.81 0.76 8.85
CA SER A 157 -19.42 0.66 9.36
C SER A 157 -18.88 -0.81 9.41
N GLY A 158 -17.57 -1.00 9.65
CA GLY A 158 -16.91 -2.29 10.00
C GLY A 158 -15.36 -2.23 10.21
N LYS A 159 -14.52 -3.25 9.87
CA LYS A 159 -13.08 -3.33 10.28
C LYS A 159 -11.99 -3.44 9.16
N VAL A 160 -11.33 -2.35 8.68
CA VAL A 160 -10.38 -2.43 7.50
C VAL A 160 -9.16 -3.30 7.81
N GLU A 161 -8.80 -4.17 6.87
CA GLU A 161 -7.58 -4.98 6.91
C GLU A 161 -6.65 -4.73 5.70
N ASN A 162 -5.39 -5.11 5.90
CA ASN A 162 -4.25 -5.07 4.96
C ASN A 162 -3.88 -3.69 4.40
N PHE A 163 -2.57 -3.44 4.23
CA PHE A 163 -1.99 -2.14 3.81
C PHE A 163 -2.59 -0.92 4.55
N THR A 164 -2.82 -1.07 5.87
CA THR A 164 -3.63 -0.16 6.67
C THR A 164 -3.08 1.27 6.73
N SER A 165 -3.97 2.24 6.50
CA SER A 165 -3.72 3.68 6.56
C SER A 165 -5.06 4.42 6.62
N SER A 166 -5.14 5.60 7.25
CA SER A 166 -6.39 6.37 7.27
C SER A 166 -6.90 6.67 5.85
N THR A 167 -6.03 7.09 4.93
CA THR A 167 -6.41 7.30 3.52
C THR A 167 -6.99 6.05 2.84
N ARG A 168 -6.61 4.83 3.28
CA ARG A 168 -7.24 3.58 2.80
C ARG A 168 -8.66 3.42 3.34
N ALA A 169 -8.88 3.70 4.62
CA ALA A 169 -10.20 3.65 5.23
C ALA A 169 -11.16 4.67 4.61
N GLU A 170 -10.68 5.90 4.38
CA GLU A 170 -11.42 6.98 3.73
C GLU A 170 -11.85 6.63 2.31
N LEU A 171 -10.91 6.16 1.49
CA LEU A 171 -11.22 5.69 0.13
C LEU A 171 -12.18 4.50 0.15
N MET A 172 -12.11 3.63 1.16
CA MET A 172 -13.08 2.55 1.34
C MET A 172 -14.47 3.06 1.72
N ALA A 173 -14.57 4.06 2.62
CA ALA A 173 -15.84 4.68 2.99
C ALA A 173 -16.49 5.39 1.79
N ILE A 174 -15.71 6.12 0.98
CA ILE A 174 -16.15 6.70 -0.29
C ILE A 174 -16.63 5.60 -1.27
N LEU A 175 -15.91 4.49 -1.40
CA LEU A 175 -16.33 3.37 -2.24
C LEU A 175 -17.66 2.75 -1.78
N THR A 176 -17.89 2.62 -0.46
CA THR A 176 -19.17 2.09 0.07
C THR A 176 -20.33 3.05 -0.19
N ALA A 177 -20.11 4.36 -0.04
CA ALA A 177 -21.08 5.41 -0.33
C ALA A 177 -21.46 5.47 -1.83
N VAL A 178 -20.47 5.34 -2.71
CA VAL A 178 -20.68 5.27 -4.17
C VAL A 178 -21.43 3.99 -4.55
N TYR A 179 -21.03 2.83 -4.04
CA TYR A 179 -21.70 1.55 -4.34
C TYR A 179 -23.18 1.52 -3.90
N ALA A 180 -23.50 2.07 -2.73
CA ALA A 180 -24.86 2.15 -2.19
C ALA A 180 -25.75 3.19 -2.90
N THR A 181 -25.24 3.97 -3.85
CA THR A 181 -26.01 5.01 -4.53
C THR A 181 -26.78 4.43 -5.73
N PRO A 182 -28.08 4.73 -5.92
CA PRO A 182 -28.86 4.26 -7.06
C PRO A 182 -28.47 4.98 -8.37
N LYS A 183 -28.72 4.34 -9.53
CA LYS A 183 -28.32 4.87 -10.85
C LYS A 183 -28.92 6.26 -11.14
N ARG A 184 -28.20 7.02 -11.97
CA ARG A 184 -28.59 8.36 -12.48
C ARG A 184 -28.86 9.39 -11.37
N SER A 185 -28.10 9.31 -10.28
CA SER A 185 -28.23 10.18 -9.10
C SER A 185 -27.10 11.20 -9.02
N ARG A 186 -27.39 12.39 -8.48
CA ARG A 186 -26.37 13.35 -8.07
C ARG A 186 -25.96 13.05 -6.64
N LEU A 187 -24.71 12.65 -6.44
CA LEU A 187 -24.15 12.25 -5.16
C LEU A 187 -23.13 13.29 -4.69
N CYS A 188 -23.35 13.85 -3.50
CA CYS A 188 -22.34 14.64 -2.82
C CYS A 188 -21.83 13.89 -1.58
N ILE A 189 -20.52 13.69 -1.49
CA ILE A 189 -19.87 13.07 -0.34
C ILE A 189 -19.07 14.13 0.42
N PHE A 190 -19.30 14.21 1.72
CA PHE A 190 -18.59 15.07 2.66
C PHE A 190 -17.58 14.23 3.46
N THR A 191 -16.29 14.55 3.37
CA THR A 191 -15.20 13.90 4.10
C THR A 191 -14.21 14.95 4.61
N ASP A 192 -13.58 14.71 5.76
CA ASP A 192 -12.46 15.53 6.22
C ASP A 192 -11.08 15.04 5.69
N SER A 193 -11.04 13.98 4.89
CA SER A 193 -9.80 13.48 4.28
C SER A 193 -9.50 14.14 2.93
N GLN A 194 -8.73 15.23 2.98
CA GLN A 194 -8.19 15.87 1.78
C GLN A 194 -7.35 14.88 0.94
N ALA A 195 -6.59 13.99 1.60
CA ALA A 195 -5.77 12.99 0.92
C ALA A 195 -6.59 11.99 0.08
N ALA A 196 -7.84 11.69 0.47
CA ALA A 196 -8.73 10.84 -0.31
C ALA A 196 -9.32 11.58 -1.52
N ILE A 197 -9.74 12.83 -1.33
CA ILE A 197 -10.19 13.73 -2.42
C ILE A 197 -9.07 13.89 -3.46
N ASP A 198 -7.86 14.21 -3.00
CA ASP A 198 -6.68 14.41 -3.85
C ASP A 198 -6.31 13.11 -4.58
N ALA A 199 -6.40 11.94 -3.94
CA ALA A 199 -6.11 10.66 -4.59
C ALA A 199 -7.04 10.39 -5.80
N ILE A 200 -8.34 10.68 -5.65
CA ILE A 200 -9.34 10.53 -6.72
C ILE A 200 -9.10 11.57 -7.83
N ALA A 201 -8.87 12.83 -7.48
CA ALA A 201 -8.57 13.90 -8.45
C ALA A 201 -7.27 13.63 -9.25
N ASN A 202 -6.22 13.11 -8.60
CA ASN A 202 -4.96 12.73 -9.24
C ASN A 202 -5.12 11.51 -10.17
N ALA A 203 -6.00 10.57 -9.84
CA ALA A 203 -6.25 9.40 -10.68
C ALA A 203 -7.06 9.73 -11.93
N ALA A 204 -8.01 10.69 -11.84
CA ALA A 204 -8.76 11.21 -12.98
C ALA A 204 -7.89 12.08 -13.91
N THR A 205 -7.03 12.95 -13.34
CA THR A 205 -6.14 13.83 -14.13
C THR A 205 -4.93 13.11 -14.72
N ASN A 206 -4.47 11.99 -14.16
CA ASN A 206 -3.40 11.19 -14.75
C ASN A 206 -3.57 9.66 -14.64
N PRO A 207 -4.56 9.05 -15.34
CA PRO A 207 -4.86 7.62 -15.23
C PRO A 207 -3.66 6.72 -15.54
N ARG A 208 -2.81 7.12 -16.49
CA ARG A 208 -1.58 6.39 -16.88
C ARG A 208 -0.47 6.40 -15.82
N LYS A 209 -0.48 7.34 -14.85
CA LYS A 209 0.51 7.41 -13.76
C LYS A 209 -0.03 6.89 -12.43
N ALA A 210 -1.36 6.87 -12.23
CA ALA A 210 -2.01 6.40 -11.01
C ALA A 210 -1.49 5.02 -10.55
N HIS A 211 -1.61 3.99 -11.40
CA HIS A 211 -1.16 2.61 -11.10
C HIS A 211 0.34 2.46 -10.78
N ARG A 212 1.18 3.47 -11.05
CA ARG A 212 2.64 3.43 -10.81
C ARG A 212 3.08 4.22 -9.57
N LYS A 213 2.20 5.06 -9.00
CA LYS A 213 2.58 6.06 -7.99
C LYS A 213 1.59 6.18 -6.83
N LEU A 214 0.31 5.93 -7.06
CA LEU A 214 -0.74 6.10 -6.07
C LEU A 214 -0.86 4.84 -5.19
N LYS A 215 -1.07 5.02 -3.88
CA LYS A 215 -1.49 3.93 -2.97
C LYS A 215 -3.01 3.77 -3.03
N ASN A 216 -3.53 2.56 -2.81
CA ASN A 216 -4.97 2.24 -2.93
C ASN A 216 -5.56 2.56 -4.33
N TRP A 217 -4.74 2.43 -5.39
CA TRP A 217 -5.09 2.87 -6.75
C TRP A 217 -6.23 2.05 -7.38
N THR A 218 -6.38 0.80 -6.94
CA THR A 218 -7.48 -0.11 -7.32
C THR A 218 -8.82 0.37 -6.74
N ILE A 219 -8.86 0.75 -5.45
CA ILE A 219 -10.04 1.33 -4.78
C ILE A 219 -10.46 2.62 -5.50
N VAL A 220 -9.50 3.48 -5.85
CA VAL A 220 -9.79 4.70 -6.62
C VAL A 220 -10.36 4.37 -8.01
N LYS A 221 -9.85 3.34 -8.69
CA LYS A 221 -10.41 2.88 -9.97
C LYS A 221 -11.78 2.23 -9.82
N ALA A 222 -12.07 1.54 -8.72
CA ALA A 222 -13.41 1.05 -8.40
C ALA A 222 -14.42 2.19 -8.19
N ILE A 223 -14.04 3.24 -7.46
CA ILE A 223 -14.85 4.46 -7.29
C ILE A 223 -15.20 5.08 -8.65
N GLU A 224 -14.18 5.30 -9.50
CA GLU A 224 -14.38 5.83 -10.86
C GLU A 224 -15.28 4.93 -11.71
N GLU A 225 -15.01 3.62 -11.74
CA GLU A 225 -15.68 2.68 -12.64
C GLU A 225 -17.15 2.44 -12.23
N ILE A 226 -17.44 2.34 -10.94
CA ILE A 226 -18.81 2.20 -10.43
C ILE A 226 -19.60 3.48 -10.66
N ALA A 227 -19.05 4.66 -10.34
CA ALA A 227 -19.74 5.94 -10.55
C ALA A 227 -20.07 6.17 -12.03
N ASN A 228 -19.15 5.83 -12.95
CA ASN A 228 -19.39 5.91 -14.38
C ASN A 228 -20.46 4.91 -14.86
N VAL A 229 -20.39 3.64 -14.44
CA VAL A 229 -21.34 2.58 -14.85
C VAL A 229 -22.76 2.81 -14.30
N GLN A 230 -22.89 3.40 -13.12
CA GLN A 230 -24.17 3.85 -12.56
C GLN A 230 -24.65 5.20 -13.13
N ASN A 231 -23.82 5.90 -13.92
CA ASN A 231 -24.05 7.27 -14.42
C ASN A 231 -24.36 8.27 -13.28
N LEU A 232 -23.49 8.30 -12.26
CA LEU A 232 -23.60 9.25 -11.14
C LEU A 232 -22.98 10.61 -11.50
N THR A 233 -23.58 11.69 -11.00
CA THR A 233 -22.89 12.98 -10.87
C THR A 233 -22.26 13.05 -9.48
N LEU A 234 -21.03 12.57 -9.34
CA LEU A 234 -20.28 12.58 -8.09
C LEU A 234 -19.62 13.94 -7.83
N ARG A 235 -19.83 14.50 -6.65
CA ARG A 235 -19.10 15.64 -6.06
C ARG A 235 -18.48 15.20 -4.73
N LEU A 236 -17.24 15.60 -4.49
CA LEU A 236 -16.61 15.48 -3.17
C LEU A 236 -16.47 16.88 -2.57
N GLU A 237 -16.85 17.05 -1.32
CA GLU A 237 -16.75 18.30 -0.58
C GLU A 237 -15.95 18.10 0.72
N LYS A 238 -14.87 18.87 0.85
CA LYS A 238 -13.99 18.86 2.01
C LYS A 238 -14.67 19.55 3.19
N VAL A 239 -14.87 18.82 4.29
CA VAL A 239 -15.34 19.40 5.57
C VAL A 239 -14.19 19.53 6.58
N LYS A 240 -14.42 20.33 7.63
CA LYS A 240 -13.49 20.48 8.75
C LYS A 240 -13.79 19.40 9.78
N ALA A 241 -12.76 18.67 10.21
CA ALA A 241 -12.87 17.74 11.34
C ALA A 241 -13.34 18.48 12.60
N HIS A 242 -14.20 17.85 13.40
CA HIS A 242 -14.68 18.35 14.71
C HIS A 242 -15.25 19.78 14.70
N SER A 243 -15.93 20.19 13.62
CA SER A 243 -16.47 21.56 13.49
C SER A 243 -17.96 21.69 13.85
N GLY A 244 -18.50 20.87 14.77
CA GLY A 244 -19.91 20.90 15.18
C GLY A 244 -20.90 20.35 14.15
N VAL A 245 -20.42 19.69 13.10
CA VAL A 245 -21.27 19.14 12.03
C VAL A 245 -21.73 17.74 12.46
N ILE A 246 -22.94 17.68 13.02
CA ILE A 246 -23.58 16.49 13.61
C ILE A 246 -23.37 15.22 12.77
N HIS A 247 -23.57 15.28 11.44
CA HIS A 247 -23.43 14.12 10.57
C HIS A 247 -21.97 13.64 10.39
N ASN A 248 -20.99 14.56 10.41
CA ASN A 248 -19.57 14.20 10.38
C ASN A 248 -19.18 13.55 11.71
N GLU A 249 -19.55 14.18 12.82
CA GLU A 249 -19.26 13.65 14.17
C GLU A 249 -19.92 12.28 14.41
N THR A 250 -21.08 12.04 13.80
CA THR A 250 -21.72 10.72 13.73
C THR A 250 -20.89 9.72 12.92
N ALA A 251 -20.33 10.11 11.77
CA ALA A 251 -19.41 9.26 11.01
C ALA A 251 -18.13 8.93 11.82
N ASN A 252 -17.49 9.92 12.45
CA ASN A 252 -16.31 9.70 13.30
C ASN A 252 -16.59 8.79 14.51
N LYS A 253 -17.83 8.74 14.99
CA LYS A 253 -18.28 7.78 16.01
C LYS A 253 -18.46 6.36 15.43
N LEU A 254 -19.15 6.25 14.28
CA LEU A 254 -19.39 4.98 13.60
C LEU A 254 -18.10 4.25 13.20
N VAL A 255 -17.01 4.96 12.93
CA VAL A 255 -15.70 4.34 12.68
C VAL A 255 -15.20 3.54 13.89
N ARG A 256 -15.41 4.02 15.13
CA ARG A 256 -15.05 3.27 16.35
C ARG A 256 -15.90 2.01 16.53
N GLU A 257 -17.21 2.13 16.34
CA GLU A 257 -18.14 0.99 16.42
C GLU A 257 -17.91 -0.01 15.27
N GLY A 258 -17.41 0.46 14.13
CA GLY A 258 -17.03 -0.34 12.99
C GLY A 258 -15.98 -1.39 13.33
N CYS A 259 -14.96 -1.04 14.11
CA CYS A 259 -13.79 -1.90 14.34
C CYS A 259 -14.10 -3.29 14.95
N LEU A 260 -15.34 -3.54 15.40
CA LEU A 260 -15.84 -4.81 15.94
C LEU A 260 -16.78 -5.56 14.97
N LYS A 261 -17.02 -5.08 13.75
CA LYS A 261 -17.70 -5.82 12.66
C LYS A 261 -16.64 -6.55 11.78
N PRO A 262 -17.05 -7.40 10.80
CA PRO A 262 -16.13 -8.07 9.88
C PRO A 262 -15.51 -7.15 8.77
N VAL A 263 -15.21 -7.64 7.56
CA VAL A 263 -14.29 -6.99 6.59
C VAL A 263 -14.91 -6.72 5.20
N CYS A 264 -14.81 -5.49 4.62
CA CYS A 264 -14.89 -5.38 3.15
C CYS A 264 -13.59 -5.94 2.58
N SER A 265 -13.69 -6.96 1.74
CA SER A 265 -12.69 -7.13 0.68
C SER A 265 -13.42 -6.90 -0.64
N PRO A 266 -13.38 -5.69 -1.25
CA PRO A 266 -13.87 -5.51 -2.61
C PRO A 266 -13.18 -6.49 -3.55
N ASP A 267 -13.94 -7.13 -4.44
CA ASP A 267 -13.40 -7.82 -5.60
C ASP A 267 -12.93 -6.78 -6.62
N LEU A 268 -11.72 -6.30 -6.35
CA LEU A 268 -11.00 -5.38 -7.21
C LEU A 268 -10.48 -6.06 -8.50
N GLN A 269 -10.67 -7.37 -8.66
CA GLN A 269 -10.35 -8.09 -9.90
C GLN A 269 -11.47 -7.95 -10.95
N SER A 270 -12.70 -7.60 -10.53
CA SER A 270 -13.84 -7.29 -11.42
C SER A 270 -13.70 -6.01 -12.27
N LEU A 271 -12.61 -5.24 -12.09
CA LEU A 271 -12.42 -3.92 -12.71
C LEU A 271 -12.01 -3.99 -14.17
N THR A 272 -12.94 -3.62 -15.06
CA THR A 272 -12.73 -3.64 -16.52
C THR A 272 -11.78 -2.55 -17.04
N SER A 273 -11.48 -1.52 -16.23
CA SER A 273 -10.48 -0.48 -16.53
C SER A 273 -9.03 -0.90 -16.22
N VAL A 274 -8.81 -2.14 -15.77
CA VAL A 274 -7.52 -2.61 -15.24
C VAL A 274 -7.12 -3.96 -15.87
N ASN A 275 -6.07 -3.96 -16.70
CA ASN A 275 -5.60 -5.18 -17.38
C ASN A 275 -5.06 -6.27 -16.43
N ALA A 276 -4.57 -5.89 -15.25
CA ALA A 276 -4.08 -6.81 -14.23
C ALA A 276 -4.01 -6.11 -12.85
N VAL A 277 -4.48 -6.80 -11.81
CA VAL A 277 -4.25 -6.43 -10.40
C VAL A 277 -3.15 -7.33 -9.85
N SER A 278 -2.15 -6.75 -9.17
CA SER A 278 -1.05 -7.51 -8.59
C SER A 278 -1.38 -7.94 -7.16
N CYS A 279 -1.17 -9.21 -6.84
CA CYS A 279 -1.42 -9.77 -5.52
C CYS A 279 -0.16 -10.41 -4.92
N TRP A 280 -0.14 -10.56 -3.60
CA TRP A 280 0.88 -11.29 -2.83
C TRP A 280 0.17 -12.15 -1.78
N ASN A 281 0.36 -13.48 -1.83
CA ASN A 281 -0.36 -14.42 -0.96
C ASN A 281 -1.88 -14.14 -0.96
N THR A 282 -2.50 -14.14 -2.15
CA THR A 282 -3.89 -13.73 -2.44
C THR A 282 -4.28 -12.28 -2.15
N GLU A 283 -3.56 -11.55 -1.30
CA GLU A 283 -3.86 -10.14 -0.97
C GLU A 283 -3.49 -9.16 -2.09
N THR A 284 -4.36 -8.19 -2.38
CA THR A 284 -4.09 -7.14 -3.39
C THR A 284 -2.98 -6.19 -2.92
N ILE A 285 -2.00 -5.91 -3.77
CA ILE A 285 -0.86 -5.02 -3.46
C ILE A 285 -1.27 -3.56 -3.64
N GLU A 286 -1.48 -2.87 -2.53
CA GLU A 286 -2.06 -1.52 -2.48
C GLU A 286 -1.02 -0.40 -2.35
N GLU A 287 0.26 -0.74 -2.50
CA GLU A 287 1.37 0.20 -2.64
C GLU A 287 2.04 0.07 -4.02
N PRO A 288 2.70 1.13 -4.55
CA PRO A 288 3.34 1.08 -5.86
C PRO A 288 4.28 -0.12 -6.01
N LEU A 289 4.07 -0.94 -7.05
CA LEU A 289 4.73 -2.25 -7.21
C LEU A 289 6.26 -2.18 -7.10
N ARG A 290 6.89 -1.14 -7.65
CA ARG A 290 8.35 -0.93 -7.53
C ARG A 290 8.82 -0.76 -6.08
N HIS A 291 7.99 -0.18 -5.21
CA HIS A 291 8.27 -0.07 -3.78
C HIS A 291 8.09 -1.43 -3.09
N PHE A 292 6.97 -2.12 -3.34
CA PHE A 292 6.72 -3.47 -2.84
C PHE A 292 7.84 -4.45 -3.20
N THR A 293 8.22 -4.54 -4.48
CA THR A 293 9.30 -5.41 -4.95
C THR A 293 10.66 -5.04 -4.34
N LYS A 294 10.93 -3.74 -4.10
CA LYS A 294 12.17 -3.31 -3.40
C LYS A 294 12.17 -3.76 -1.94
N LYS A 295 11.04 -3.64 -1.24
CA LYS A 295 10.85 -4.09 0.16
C LYS A 295 10.99 -5.61 0.28
N LEU A 296 10.35 -6.37 -0.62
CA LEU A 296 10.49 -7.82 -0.74
C LEU A 296 11.94 -8.23 -1.04
N GLY A 297 12.63 -7.52 -1.94
CA GLY A 297 14.04 -7.74 -2.26
C GLY A 297 14.97 -7.54 -1.05
N LYS A 298 14.78 -6.45 -0.29
CA LYS A 298 15.51 -6.22 0.98
C LYS A 298 15.27 -7.33 2.00
N ALA A 299 14.03 -7.76 2.17
CA ALA A 299 13.68 -8.84 3.10
C ALA A 299 14.33 -10.17 2.67
N LYS A 300 14.22 -10.55 1.38
CA LYS A 300 14.85 -11.76 0.81
C LYS A 300 16.38 -11.74 0.95
N HIS A 301 17.03 -10.58 0.80
CA HIS A 301 18.47 -10.44 1.02
C HIS A 301 18.85 -10.58 2.51
N SER A 302 18.13 -9.93 3.41
CA SER A 302 18.39 -10.00 4.86
C SER A 302 18.18 -11.42 5.40
N ILE A 303 17.14 -12.14 4.92
CA ILE A 303 16.90 -13.55 5.25
C ILE A 303 18.03 -14.43 4.73
N LYS A 304 18.47 -14.27 3.46
CA LYS A 304 19.62 -15.01 2.92
C LYS A 304 20.90 -14.75 3.73
N TRP A 305 21.14 -13.52 4.16
CA TRP A 305 22.30 -13.17 4.98
C TRP A 305 22.25 -13.82 6.38
N ARG A 306 21.08 -13.83 7.03
CA ARG A 306 20.89 -14.51 8.33
C ARG A 306 21.13 -16.02 8.23
N LEU A 307 20.72 -16.63 7.12
CA LEU A 307 20.85 -18.07 6.87
C LEU A 307 22.25 -18.52 6.42
N LEU A 308 23.24 -17.62 6.32
CA LEU A 308 24.64 -18.01 6.15
C LEU A 308 25.12 -18.80 7.37
N ASN A 309 25.90 -19.87 7.17
CA ASN A 309 26.38 -20.77 8.23
C ASN A 309 27.06 -20.06 9.41
N ARG A 310 27.72 -18.92 9.15
CA ARG A 310 28.38 -18.04 10.14
C ARG A 310 27.41 -17.31 11.10
N ASN A 311 26.15 -17.15 10.70
CA ASN A 311 25.14 -16.34 11.37
C ASN A 311 24.02 -17.20 11.96
N ILE A 312 23.64 -18.28 11.26
CA ILE A 312 22.43 -19.07 11.55
C ILE A 312 22.38 -19.64 12.97
N SER A 313 23.54 -19.98 13.56
CA SER A 313 23.68 -20.47 14.93
C SER A 313 23.59 -19.39 16.01
N THR A 314 23.67 -18.11 15.65
CA THR A 314 23.71 -16.98 16.61
C THR A 314 22.62 -15.92 16.38
N ILE A 315 21.81 -16.09 15.32
CA ILE A 315 20.69 -15.20 14.97
C ILE A 315 19.50 -16.05 14.57
N SER A 316 18.71 -16.49 15.55
CA SER A 316 17.49 -17.26 15.34
C SER A 316 16.42 -16.47 14.58
N ALA A 317 15.31 -17.12 14.23
CA ALA A 317 14.14 -16.45 13.66
C ALA A 317 13.41 -15.54 14.67
N PHE A 318 13.67 -15.69 15.97
CA PHE A 318 13.12 -14.83 17.03
C PHE A 318 14.03 -13.62 17.31
N LYS A 319 15.35 -13.83 17.49
CA LYS A 319 16.34 -12.72 17.56
C LYS A 319 16.26 -11.82 16.34
N SER A 320 16.09 -12.40 15.15
CA SER A 320 15.93 -11.66 13.90
C SER A 320 14.71 -10.73 13.84
N LYS A 321 13.71 -10.88 14.70
CA LYS A 321 12.54 -9.98 14.79
C LYS A 321 12.77 -8.78 15.72
N GLN A 322 13.79 -8.82 16.57
CA GLN A 322 14.15 -7.77 17.53
C GLN A 322 15.14 -6.75 16.96
N ILE A 323 15.69 -7.00 15.76
CA ILE A 323 16.76 -6.20 15.14
C ILE A 323 16.16 -5.18 14.15
N GLN A 324 16.54 -3.91 14.31
CA GLN A 324 16.23 -2.82 13.39
C GLN A 324 17.17 -2.91 12.18
N TRP A 325 16.82 -3.78 11.22
CA TRP A 325 17.68 -4.14 10.09
C TRP A 325 18.05 -2.95 9.20
N GLU A 326 17.12 -2.01 8.93
CA GLU A 326 17.40 -0.87 8.05
C GLU A 326 18.53 0.01 8.61
N SER A 327 18.49 0.33 9.91
CA SER A 327 19.56 1.08 10.59
C SER A 327 20.82 0.25 10.79
N SER A 328 20.70 -1.06 11.04
CA SER A 328 21.86 -1.97 11.16
C SER A 328 22.65 -2.06 9.85
N TRP A 329 21.96 -2.09 8.70
CA TRP A 329 22.58 -2.04 7.38
C TRP A 329 23.14 -0.65 7.05
N ARG A 330 22.39 0.41 7.30
CA ARG A 330 22.76 1.81 7.01
C ARG A 330 24.03 2.25 7.77
N THR A 331 24.07 2.02 9.08
CA THR A 331 25.25 2.28 9.93
C THR A 331 26.45 1.39 9.62
N THR A 332 26.26 0.28 8.91
CA THR A 332 27.34 -0.65 8.52
C THR A 332 27.94 -0.26 7.18
N MET A 333 27.10 0.15 6.22
CA MET A 333 27.56 0.63 4.92
C MET A 333 28.10 2.05 4.95
N LEU A 334 27.79 2.85 5.98
CA LEU A 334 28.00 4.31 6.02
C LEU A 334 27.24 5.00 4.88
N SER A 335 26.18 5.72 5.25
CA SER A 335 25.40 6.56 4.34
C SER A 335 26.33 7.53 3.59
N TYR A 336 26.31 7.49 2.25
CA TYR A 336 27.10 8.39 1.41
C TYR A 336 26.57 9.83 1.57
N ILE A 337 27.24 10.61 2.43
CA ILE A 337 26.92 12.02 2.70
C ILE A 337 27.18 12.87 1.44
N ASP A 338 28.27 12.58 0.74
CA ASP A 338 28.50 12.96 -0.65
C ASP A 338 28.76 11.68 -1.48
N ARG A 339 28.44 11.71 -2.77
CA ARG A 339 28.71 10.63 -3.75
C ARG A 339 29.86 10.98 -4.70
N ASN A 340 30.34 12.22 -4.69
CA ASN A 340 31.30 12.74 -5.64
C ASN A 340 32.76 12.70 -5.12
N VAL A 341 32.96 12.36 -3.85
CA VAL A 341 34.28 12.31 -3.18
C VAL A 341 34.52 10.93 -2.59
N THR A 342 35.73 10.39 -2.76
CA THR A 342 36.15 9.12 -2.16
C THR A 342 37.28 9.33 -1.15
N ASP A 343 36.97 9.33 0.15
CA ASP A 343 37.97 9.41 1.22
C ASP A 343 38.57 8.02 1.56
N ASN A 344 39.88 8.00 1.75
CA ASN A 344 40.63 6.84 2.22
C ASN A 344 40.30 6.46 3.67
N LYS A 345 40.02 7.43 4.56
CA LYS A 345 39.65 7.17 5.96
C LYS A 345 38.24 6.60 6.06
N GLU A 346 37.26 7.18 5.37
CA GLU A 346 35.91 6.62 5.20
C GLU A 346 35.95 5.20 4.60
N THR A 347 36.73 4.98 3.54
CA THR A 347 36.88 3.66 2.91
C THR A 347 37.44 2.61 3.89
N ARG A 348 38.40 2.98 4.74
CA ARG A 348 38.92 2.11 5.81
C ARG A 348 37.88 1.83 6.89
N GLN A 349 37.11 2.84 7.32
CA GLN A 349 36.04 2.68 8.31
C GLN A 349 34.89 1.81 7.76
N ARG A 350 34.46 2.02 6.51
CA ARG A 350 33.48 1.16 5.80
C ARG A 350 33.98 -0.29 5.73
N ALA A 351 35.26 -0.49 5.39
CA ALA A 351 35.87 -1.82 5.35
C ALA A 351 35.97 -2.50 6.72
N PHE A 352 36.17 -1.74 7.81
CA PHE A 352 36.09 -2.26 9.19
C PHE A 352 34.64 -2.62 9.55
N ASN A 353 33.70 -1.69 9.37
CA ASN A 353 32.28 -1.88 9.70
C ASN A 353 31.69 -3.12 9.00
N VAL A 354 31.94 -3.27 7.69
CA VAL A 354 31.46 -4.42 6.91
C VAL A 354 32.09 -5.73 7.40
N LYS A 355 33.39 -5.75 7.74
CA LYS A 355 34.05 -6.96 8.27
C LYS A 355 33.53 -7.35 9.65
N LEU A 356 33.40 -6.38 10.55
CA LEU A 356 32.84 -6.53 11.89
C LEU A 356 31.44 -7.14 11.82
N PHE A 357 30.55 -6.57 11.00
CA PHE A 357 29.18 -7.04 10.85
C PHE A 357 29.08 -8.46 10.25
N ASN A 358 30.03 -8.86 9.39
CA ASN A 358 30.00 -10.14 8.69
C ASN A 358 30.84 -11.27 9.32
N ASN A 359 31.46 -11.03 10.49
CA ASN A 359 32.44 -11.94 11.12
C ASN A 359 33.64 -12.25 10.19
N GLU A 360 34.25 -11.19 9.64
CA GLU A 360 35.35 -11.24 8.66
C GLU A 360 36.54 -10.33 9.01
N LEU A 361 36.61 -9.83 10.26
CA LEU A 361 37.84 -9.22 10.76
C LEU A 361 38.98 -10.27 10.74
N PRO A 362 40.22 -9.88 10.40
CA PRO A 362 41.37 -10.79 10.41
C PRO A 362 41.85 -11.06 11.85
N THR A 363 41.03 -11.81 12.60
CA THR A 363 41.38 -12.42 13.89
C THR A 363 42.35 -13.59 13.66
N LEU A 364 43.02 -14.08 14.70
CA LEU A 364 43.98 -15.19 14.59
C LEU A 364 43.27 -16.48 14.17
N GLU A 365 42.03 -16.72 14.61
CA GLU A 365 41.16 -17.75 14.01
C GLU A 365 41.06 -17.58 12.49
N LYS A 366 40.63 -16.41 12.02
CA LYS A 366 40.40 -16.15 10.58
C LYS A 366 41.70 -16.06 9.76
N LEU A 367 42.85 -15.95 10.42
CA LEU A 367 44.17 -15.99 9.81
C LEU A 367 44.70 -17.44 9.73
N LYS A 368 44.48 -18.26 10.75
CA LYS A 368 44.72 -19.71 10.76
C LYS A 368 43.84 -20.45 9.75
N ASP A 369 42.53 -20.14 9.72
CA ASP A 369 41.58 -20.67 8.72
C ASP A 369 42.06 -20.48 7.27
N ARG A 370 42.71 -19.35 6.99
CA ARG A 370 43.10 -18.92 5.63
C ARG A 370 44.56 -19.21 5.28
N PHE A 371 45.43 -19.32 6.29
CA PHE A 371 46.87 -19.51 6.13
C PHE A 371 47.44 -20.42 7.24
N PRO A 372 47.01 -21.70 7.32
CA PRO A 372 47.40 -22.60 8.42
C PRO A 372 48.90 -22.91 8.44
N LYS A 373 49.60 -22.81 7.28
CA LYS A 373 51.08 -22.89 7.20
C LYS A 373 51.82 -21.63 7.71
N ILE A 374 51.11 -20.65 8.29
CA ILE A 374 51.67 -19.38 8.79
C ILE A 374 51.21 -19.10 10.22
N TYR A 375 49.95 -19.39 10.55
CA TYR A 375 49.38 -19.20 11.88
C TYR A 375 48.99 -20.54 12.48
N GLU A 376 49.93 -21.17 13.17
CA GLU A 376 49.72 -22.48 13.81
C GLU A 376 48.77 -22.39 15.00
N ASN A 377 48.82 -21.28 15.75
CA ASN A 377 47.94 -21.01 16.89
C ASN A 377 46.95 -19.88 16.60
N ASP A 378 45.73 -20.03 17.13
CA ASP A 378 44.64 -19.05 17.13
C ASP A 378 44.32 -18.48 18.53
N SER A 379 45.10 -18.78 19.57
CA SER A 379 45.04 -18.09 20.88
C SER A 379 45.26 -16.58 20.76
N CYS A 380 44.55 -15.80 21.57
CA CYS A 380 44.68 -14.34 21.64
C CYS A 380 46.03 -13.92 22.27
N ILE A 381 46.85 -13.20 21.49
CA ILE A 381 48.20 -12.74 21.92
C ILE A 381 48.21 -11.61 22.96
N GLN A 382 47.04 -11.16 23.43
CA GLN A 382 46.93 -10.21 24.54
C GLN A 382 46.72 -10.92 25.88
N CYS A 383 45.93 -11.99 25.93
CA CYS A 383 45.61 -12.72 27.17
C CYS A 383 46.30 -14.08 27.28
N TYR A 384 46.57 -14.75 26.15
CA TYR A 384 47.08 -16.13 26.04
C TYR A 384 46.17 -17.22 26.67
N LEU A 385 44.93 -16.88 27.06
CA LEU A 385 43.99 -17.82 27.70
C LEU A 385 42.98 -18.43 26.73
N GLU A 386 42.48 -17.66 25.77
CA GLU A 386 41.34 -18.02 24.92
C GLU A 386 41.67 -17.92 23.42
N LYS A 387 40.87 -18.58 22.60
CA LYS A 387 40.90 -18.49 21.14
C LYS A 387 40.41 -17.12 20.65
N GLU A 388 41.18 -16.47 19.79
CA GLU A 388 40.87 -15.17 19.20
C GLU A 388 39.85 -15.28 18.06
N ASN A 389 38.60 -15.53 18.43
CA ASN A 389 37.44 -15.28 17.57
C ASN A 389 37.04 -13.78 17.64
N GLN A 390 36.10 -13.33 16.78
CA GLN A 390 35.74 -11.91 16.72
C GLN A 390 34.99 -11.38 17.95
N VAL A 391 34.33 -12.23 18.73
CA VAL A 391 33.75 -11.83 20.02
C VAL A 391 34.88 -11.57 21.02
N HIS A 392 35.82 -12.52 21.17
CA HIS A 392 36.96 -12.37 22.08
C HIS A 392 37.78 -11.09 21.79
N VAL A 393 37.99 -10.71 20.53
CA VAL A 393 38.68 -9.44 20.21
C VAL A 393 37.97 -8.22 20.86
N LEU A 394 36.64 -8.21 20.86
CA LEU A 394 35.84 -7.12 21.44
C LEU A 394 35.78 -7.16 22.97
N THR A 395 36.04 -8.32 23.59
CA THR A 395 35.75 -8.56 25.01
C THR A 395 36.95 -9.09 25.81
N CYS A 396 38.13 -9.13 25.21
CA CYS A 396 39.36 -9.61 25.84
C CYS A 396 39.63 -8.90 27.17
N PRO A 397 39.83 -9.63 28.30
CA PRO A 397 40.16 -9.03 29.60
C PRO A 397 41.50 -8.25 29.66
N LYS A 398 42.22 -8.16 28.54
CA LYS A 398 43.48 -7.40 28.37
C LYS A 398 43.35 -6.27 27.34
N ASN A 399 42.14 -5.92 26.92
CA ASN A 399 41.87 -4.68 26.19
C ASN A 399 42.06 -3.47 27.12
N LEU A 400 42.52 -2.34 26.57
CA LEU A 400 42.71 -1.09 27.33
C LEU A 400 41.38 -0.43 27.76
N ILE A 401 40.30 -0.76 27.05
CA ILE A 401 38.93 -0.35 27.37
C ILE A 401 38.09 -1.61 27.47
N ASP A 402 37.37 -1.75 28.59
CA ASP A 402 36.53 -2.91 28.86
C ASP A 402 35.14 -2.80 28.22
N ILE A 403 34.39 -3.91 28.29
CA ILE A 403 33.04 -3.99 27.73
C ILE A 403 32.05 -3.06 28.45
N HIS A 404 32.23 -2.80 29.76
CA HIS A 404 31.39 -1.85 30.50
C HIS A 404 31.62 -0.40 30.06
N SER A 405 32.88 0.00 29.84
CA SER A 405 33.21 1.31 29.29
C SER A 405 32.68 1.48 27.86
N CYS A 406 32.72 0.42 27.04
CA CYS A 406 32.08 0.44 25.71
C CYS A 406 30.56 0.63 25.80
N ARG A 407 29.88 -0.06 26.72
CA ARG A 407 28.45 0.08 26.98
C ARG A 407 28.09 1.49 27.41
N ASN A 408 28.79 2.02 28.40
CA ASN A 408 28.58 3.37 28.92
C ASN A 408 28.86 4.43 27.85
N LYS A 409 29.86 4.20 26.96
CA LYS A 409 30.12 5.07 25.81
C LYS A 409 28.95 5.10 24.82
N LEU A 410 28.35 3.95 24.50
CA LEU A 410 27.16 3.90 23.62
C LEU A 410 25.96 4.62 24.26
N ILE A 411 25.67 4.33 25.53
CA ILE A 411 24.54 4.95 26.26
C ILE A 411 24.72 6.48 26.32
N ASN A 412 25.92 6.96 26.65
CA ASN A 412 26.23 8.40 26.66
C ASN A 412 26.11 9.05 25.27
N LEU A 413 26.48 8.36 24.19
CA LEU A 413 26.27 8.84 22.82
C LEU A 413 24.76 8.92 22.48
N LEU A 414 23.98 7.88 22.78
CA LEU A 414 22.53 7.88 22.59
C LEU A 414 21.84 9.03 23.33
N VAL A 415 22.13 9.18 24.63
CA VAL A 415 21.53 10.22 25.48
C VAL A 415 21.94 11.62 25.02
N SER A 416 23.23 11.88 24.78
CA SER A 416 23.69 13.21 24.37
C SER A 416 23.11 13.63 23.01
N LYS A 417 23.18 12.76 21.99
CA LYS A 417 22.69 13.08 20.64
C LYS A 417 21.17 13.21 20.55
N THR A 418 20.44 12.44 21.36
CA THR A 418 18.99 12.61 21.48
C THR A 418 18.63 13.91 22.19
N THR A 419 19.35 14.25 23.28
CA THR A 419 19.09 15.48 24.05
C THR A 419 19.45 16.77 23.29
N THR A 420 20.38 16.73 22.33
CA THR A 420 20.65 17.88 21.44
C THR A 420 19.54 18.16 20.41
N VAL A 421 18.53 17.29 20.29
CA VAL A 421 17.47 17.39 19.26
C VAL A 421 16.05 17.31 19.87
N ALA A 422 15.88 16.64 21.01
CA ALA A 422 14.61 16.49 21.69
C ALA A 422 14.09 17.82 22.28
N TYR A 423 12.77 17.99 22.32
CA TYR A 423 12.13 19.19 22.86
C TYR A 423 11.87 19.02 24.37
N GLY A 424 12.28 20.03 25.17
CA GLY A 424 12.07 20.07 26.62
C GLY A 424 12.78 18.94 27.39
N ASP A 425 12.38 18.73 28.64
CA ASP A 425 12.94 17.72 29.56
C ASP A 425 12.47 16.28 29.24
N THR A 426 12.21 15.98 27.96
CA THR A 426 11.68 14.67 27.52
C THR A 426 12.72 13.56 27.63
N CYS A 427 14.02 13.87 27.59
CA CYS A 427 15.12 12.93 27.81
C CYS A 427 15.33 12.52 29.28
N LYS A 428 14.57 13.09 30.24
CA LYS A 428 14.65 12.69 31.66
C LYS A 428 14.47 11.18 31.80
N ASN A 429 15.35 10.56 32.58
CA ASN A 429 15.47 9.11 32.78
C ASN A 429 15.90 8.26 31.57
N MET A 430 16.15 8.81 30.37
CA MET A 430 16.55 8.03 29.18
C MET A 430 17.79 7.14 29.44
N CYS A 431 18.78 7.66 30.18
CA CYS A 431 19.97 6.90 30.57
C CYS A 431 19.59 5.64 31.37
N LYS A 432 18.78 5.79 32.42
CA LYS A 432 18.27 4.69 33.25
C LYS A 432 17.44 3.67 32.45
N THR A 433 16.65 4.14 31.48
CA THR A 433 15.89 3.26 30.59
C THR A 433 16.81 2.40 29.73
N LEU A 434 17.87 2.98 29.14
CA LEU A 434 18.87 2.24 28.37
C LEU A 434 19.71 1.31 29.24
N GLU A 435 20.06 1.74 30.46
CA GLU A 435 20.79 0.94 31.45
C GLU A 435 20.02 -0.30 31.91
N ALA A 436 18.68 -0.27 31.85
CA ALA A 436 17.80 -1.38 32.20
C ALA A 436 17.46 -2.33 31.04
N LEU A 437 17.90 -2.06 29.80
CA LEU A 437 17.63 -2.94 28.66
C LEU A 437 18.45 -4.24 28.73
N ASN A 438 17.76 -5.38 28.58
CA ASN A 438 18.39 -6.69 28.46
C ASN A 438 19.26 -6.79 27.21
N GLU A 439 18.85 -6.14 26.12
CA GLU A 439 19.58 -6.06 24.84
C GLU A 439 20.88 -5.24 24.96
N LEU A 440 21.03 -4.46 26.03
CA LEU A 440 22.26 -3.78 26.41
C LEU A 440 22.90 -4.41 27.67
N HIS A 441 22.46 -5.58 28.12
CA HIS A 441 23.13 -6.31 29.20
C HIS A 441 24.41 -6.99 28.68
N ILE A 442 25.37 -7.18 29.58
CA ILE A 442 26.64 -7.86 29.31
C ILE A 442 26.53 -9.29 29.85
N PRO A 443 26.58 -10.33 29.00
CA PRO A 443 26.51 -11.72 29.45
C PRO A 443 27.62 -12.10 30.44
N ARG A 444 27.32 -13.03 31.37
CA ARG A 444 28.31 -13.57 32.34
C ARG A 444 29.33 -14.50 31.67
N ASP A 445 28.84 -15.42 30.84
CA ASP A 445 29.66 -16.09 29.84
C ASP A 445 29.60 -15.28 28.55
N VAL A 446 30.76 -14.90 28.04
CA VAL A 446 30.94 -14.10 26.82
C VAL A 446 31.35 -14.98 25.64
N SER A 447 31.74 -16.23 25.89
CA SER A 447 32.16 -17.17 24.85
C SER A 447 30.99 -17.69 24.01
N THR A 448 29.79 -17.78 24.59
CA THR A 448 28.57 -18.17 23.89
C THR A 448 27.63 -16.98 23.65
N ARG A 449 27.22 -16.79 22.39
CA ARG A 449 26.13 -15.86 22.04
C ARG A 449 24.81 -16.64 22.03
N ASP A 450 23.90 -16.26 22.93
CA ASP A 450 22.51 -16.68 22.92
C ASP A 450 21.91 -16.52 21.50
N ALA A 451 21.12 -17.49 21.03
CA ALA A 451 20.57 -17.48 19.68
C ALA A 451 19.31 -16.61 19.54
N ASP A 452 18.57 -16.40 20.63
CA ASP A 452 17.21 -15.84 20.70
C ASP A 452 17.14 -14.47 21.37
N HIS A 453 17.96 -14.20 22.38
CA HIS A 453 17.97 -12.96 23.16
C HIS A 453 19.14 -12.06 22.76
N LEU A 454 18.87 -10.82 22.37
CA LEU A 454 19.91 -9.82 22.09
C LEU A 454 20.71 -9.50 23.37
N SER A 455 22.00 -9.21 23.19
CA SER A 455 22.92 -8.77 24.23
C SER A 455 23.81 -7.64 23.73
N PHE A 456 24.53 -6.96 24.63
CA PHE A 456 25.42 -5.86 24.23
C PHE A 456 26.50 -6.29 23.21
N ILE A 457 26.91 -7.57 23.20
CA ILE A 457 27.82 -8.15 22.20
C ILE A 457 27.23 -8.03 20.79
N ASP A 458 25.94 -8.31 20.62
CA ASP A 458 25.25 -8.16 19.33
C ASP A 458 25.26 -6.70 18.85
N VAL A 459 25.16 -5.75 19.78
CA VAL A 459 25.19 -4.31 19.50
C VAL A 459 26.61 -3.83 19.17
N MET A 460 27.65 -4.37 19.80
CA MET A 460 29.06 -4.15 19.41
C MET A 460 29.37 -4.69 18.01
N LEU A 461 28.75 -5.82 17.62
CA LEU A 461 28.82 -6.37 16.25
C LEU A 461 28.01 -5.54 15.23
N GLY A 462 27.18 -4.59 15.69
CA GLY A 462 26.42 -3.65 14.87
C GLY A 462 24.97 -4.02 14.60
N LEU A 463 24.40 -5.01 15.31
CA LEU A 463 22.97 -5.33 15.29
C LEU A 463 22.23 -4.38 16.24
N ILE A 464 21.40 -3.50 15.69
CA ILE A 464 20.72 -2.44 16.46
C ILE A 464 19.36 -2.99 16.98
N PRO A 465 19.08 -3.00 18.29
CA PRO A 465 17.77 -3.41 18.80
C PRO A 465 16.66 -2.43 18.40
N ILE A 466 15.46 -2.94 18.09
CA ILE A 466 14.27 -2.11 17.81
C ILE A 466 13.91 -1.27 19.04
N THR A 467 14.03 -1.80 20.25
CA THR A 467 13.79 -1.08 21.51
C THR A 467 14.67 0.17 21.67
N VAL A 468 15.96 0.07 21.34
CA VAL A 468 16.89 1.22 21.34
C VAL A 468 16.48 2.27 20.30
N TYR A 469 16.06 1.84 19.10
CA TYR A 469 15.55 2.73 18.07
C TYR A 469 14.24 3.43 18.49
N ASP A 470 13.29 2.68 19.04
CA ASP A 470 11.99 3.18 19.46
C ASP A 470 12.10 4.14 20.66
N ILE A 471 13.05 3.92 21.57
CA ILE A 471 13.36 4.87 22.66
C ILE A 471 13.83 6.22 22.10
N VAL A 472 14.71 6.24 21.08
CA VAL A 472 15.13 7.50 20.43
C VAL A 472 13.95 8.14 19.70
N LEU A 473 13.19 7.37 18.92
CA LEU A 473 12.02 7.85 18.17
C LEU A 473 10.96 8.48 19.09
N GLN A 474 10.73 7.92 20.28
CA GLN A 474 9.81 8.48 21.28
C GLN A 474 10.24 9.85 21.83
N LYS A 475 11.51 10.25 21.70
CA LYS A 475 12.01 11.57 22.15
C LYS A 475 12.06 12.62 21.05
N VAL A 476 12.28 12.23 19.79
CA VAL A 476 12.40 13.16 18.65
C VAL A 476 11.22 13.13 17.67
N VAL A 477 10.21 12.29 17.93
CA VAL A 477 8.88 12.19 17.28
C VAL A 477 8.91 11.77 15.80
N THR A 478 9.93 12.12 15.04
CA THR A 478 10.04 11.84 13.60
C THR A 478 11.07 10.74 13.30
N HIS A 479 10.77 9.92 12.29
CA HIS A 479 11.69 8.88 11.83
C HIS A 479 12.98 9.44 11.25
N GLU A 480 12.96 10.60 10.59
CA GLU A 480 14.17 11.19 10.00
C GLU A 480 15.18 11.65 11.06
N LEU A 481 14.73 12.30 12.14
CA LEU A 481 15.61 12.67 13.26
C LEU A 481 16.11 11.43 14.01
N ALA A 482 15.25 10.44 14.25
CA ALA A 482 15.65 9.18 14.89
C ALA A 482 16.68 8.42 14.03
N ASP A 483 16.48 8.40 12.71
CA ASP A 483 17.41 7.79 11.77
C ASP A 483 18.77 8.52 11.77
N GLN A 484 18.79 9.86 11.76
CA GLN A 484 20.01 10.66 11.80
C GLN A 484 20.81 10.44 13.09
N ILE A 485 20.15 10.46 14.25
CA ILE A 485 20.78 10.21 15.56
C ILE A 485 21.38 8.81 15.61
N ILE A 486 20.65 7.79 15.15
CA ILE A 486 21.13 6.41 15.15
C ILE A 486 22.31 6.21 14.17
N ASP A 487 22.35 6.92 13.05
CA ASP A 487 23.53 6.92 12.17
C ASP A 487 24.75 7.52 12.89
N ASP A 488 24.66 8.78 13.36
CA ASP A 488 25.79 9.46 14.00
C ASP A 488 26.32 8.72 15.24
N VAL A 489 25.41 8.24 16.11
CA VAL A 489 25.78 7.45 17.30
C VAL A 489 26.53 6.17 16.93
N PHE A 490 26.04 5.38 15.96
CA PHE A 490 26.72 4.13 15.60
C PHE A 490 27.96 4.34 14.72
N VAL A 491 28.06 5.45 13.99
CA VAL A 491 29.32 5.87 13.33
C VAL A 491 30.38 6.17 14.39
N GLN A 492 30.07 7.01 15.38
CA GLN A 492 31.00 7.35 16.46
C GLN A 492 31.35 6.14 17.33
N PHE A 493 30.38 5.27 17.62
CA PHE A 493 30.61 4.06 18.42
C PHE A 493 31.47 3.02 17.68
N LYS A 494 31.22 2.75 16.39
CA LYS A 494 32.09 1.85 15.59
C LYS A 494 33.49 2.44 15.39
N LEU A 495 33.63 3.77 15.32
CA LEU A 495 34.94 4.44 15.32
C LEU A 495 35.67 4.31 16.67
N PHE A 496 34.94 4.37 17.80
CA PHE A 496 35.50 4.16 19.14
C PHE A 496 36.03 2.72 19.30
N LEU A 497 35.23 1.70 18.95
CA LEU A 497 35.65 0.29 18.94
C LEU A 497 36.86 0.05 18.01
N HIS A 498 36.87 0.68 16.82
CA HIS A 498 38.01 0.63 15.92
C HIS A 498 39.29 1.21 16.57
N THR A 499 39.16 2.32 17.28
CA THR A 499 40.30 3.13 17.76
C THR A 499 40.95 2.58 19.03
N HIS A 500 40.16 2.02 19.96
CA HIS A 500 40.64 1.61 21.30
C HIS A 500 40.65 0.11 21.58
N ILE A 501 40.22 -0.70 20.59
CA ILE A 501 40.28 -2.17 20.66
C ILE A 501 40.96 -2.69 19.40
N TRP A 502 40.36 -2.48 18.23
CA TRP A 502 40.83 -3.10 16.99
C TRP A 502 42.25 -2.66 16.60
N LYS A 503 42.52 -1.35 16.65
CA LYS A 503 43.84 -0.77 16.35
C LYS A 503 44.93 -1.28 17.29
N ASP A 504 44.63 -1.39 18.58
CA ASP A 504 45.61 -1.75 19.60
C ASP A 504 45.91 -3.26 19.56
N ARG A 505 44.89 -4.11 19.39
CA ARG A 505 45.04 -5.53 19.04
C ARG A 505 45.86 -5.71 17.76
N CYS A 506 45.61 -4.92 16.71
CA CYS A 506 46.40 -5.00 15.48
C CYS A 506 47.87 -4.57 15.68
N THR A 507 48.14 -3.66 16.61
CA THR A 507 49.50 -3.21 16.95
C THR A 507 50.24 -4.32 17.71
N ALA A 508 49.58 -4.97 18.68
CA ALA A 508 50.11 -6.12 19.40
C ALA A 508 50.35 -7.33 18.47
N VAL A 509 49.40 -7.66 17.58
CA VAL A 509 49.57 -8.75 16.60
C VAL A 509 50.71 -8.46 15.63
N LYS A 510 50.90 -7.21 15.17
CA LYS A 510 52.03 -6.85 14.31
C LYS A 510 53.39 -6.99 15.03
N LYS A 511 53.45 -6.70 16.34
CA LYS A 511 54.65 -6.95 17.16
C LYS A 511 54.95 -8.45 17.22
N TRP A 512 53.95 -9.26 17.59
CA TRP A 512 54.05 -10.72 17.63
C TRP A 512 54.40 -11.34 16.26
N GLU A 513 53.80 -10.89 15.15
CA GLU A 513 54.15 -11.31 13.78
C GLU A 513 55.64 -11.04 13.49
N THR A 514 56.18 -9.91 13.97
CA THR A 514 57.59 -9.54 13.76
C THR A 514 58.52 -10.41 14.60
N GLU A 515 58.16 -10.67 15.87
CA GLU A 515 58.91 -11.51 16.81
C GLU A 515 58.97 -12.98 16.37
N ASN A 516 57.94 -13.45 15.64
CA ASN A 516 57.86 -14.82 15.09
C ASN A 516 58.26 -14.89 13.60
N GLY A 517 58.88 -13.85 13.03
CA GLY A 517 59.39 -13.86 11.65
C GLY A 517 58.35 -13.85 10.52
N ILE A 518 57.07 -13.61 10.84
CA ILE A 518 55.92 -13.64 9.92
C ILE A 518 55.91 -12.40 9.00
N SER A 519 56.77 -12.42 7.98
CA SER A 519 56.92 -11.31 7.03
C SER A 519 55.66 -11.11 6.16
N ASN A 520 55.09 -9.91 6.22
CA ASN A 520 53.67 -9.67 5.90
C ASN A 520 53.25 -9.91 4.43
N ASN A 521 54.17 -9.94 3.46
CA ASN A 521 53.84 -9.88 2.02
C ASN A 521 54.24 -11.10 1.17
N LYS A 522 55.24 -11.91 1.56
CA LYS A 522 55.78 -12.97 0.69
C LYS A 522 55.02 -14.29 0.86
N TRP A 523 54.91 -14.76 2.10
CA TRP A 523 54.21 -16.01 2.46
C TRP A 523 52.71 -15.96 2.15
N LYS A 524 52.02 -14.88 2.57
CA LYS A 524 50.58 -14.66 2.34
C LYS A 524 50.21 -14.55 0.84
N LYS A 525 51.17 -14.27 -0.04
CA LYS A 525 51.01 -14.35 -1.51
C LYS A 525 51.29 -15.75 -2.05
N LYS A 526 52.39 -16.40 -1.65
CA LYS A 526 52.80 -17.71 -2.19
C LYS A 526 51.69 -18.77 -2.03
N ILE A 527 51.16 -18.93 -0.82
CA ILE A 527 50.09 -19.91 -0.54
C ILE A 527 48.83 -19.62 -1.37
N ARG A 528 48.50 -18.34 -1.59
CA ARG A 528 47.30 -17.94 -2.33
C ARG A 528 47.36 -18.26 -3.84
N ASN A 529 48.55 -18.54 -4.37
CA ASN A 529 48.72 -19.13 -5.69
C ASN A 529 48.55 -20.65 -5.61
N GLU A 530 49.21 -21.32 -4.66
CA GLU A 530 49.09 -22.77 -4.42
C GLU A 530 47.62 -23.23 -4.30
N THR A 531 46.74 -22.44 -3.68
CA THR A 531 45.29 -22.76 -3.54
C THR A 531 44.43 -22.38 -4.76
N ARG A 532 44.96 -21.63 -5.73
CA ARG A 532 44.21 -21.24 -6.94
C ARG A 532 44.27 -22.32 -8.01
N ASP A 533 45.42 -22.94 -8.16
CA ASP A 533 45.68 -23.96 -9.17
C ASP A 533 44.92 -25.27 -8.88
N THR A 534 44.40 -25.44 -7.65
CA THR A 534 43.66 -26.63 -7.19
C THR A 534 42.14 -26.62 -7.46
N ILE A 535 41.57 -25.51 -7.96
CA ILE A 535 40.11 -25.31 -8.00
C ILE A 535 39.51 -25.44 -9.42
N VAL A 536 40.34 -25.59 -10.47
CA VAL A 536 39.88 -25.61 -11.87
C VAL A 536 39.60 -27.02 -12.38
N THR A 537 38.66 -27.74 -11.76
CA THR A 537 38.13 -29.01 -12.30
C THR A 537 36.69 -29.29 -11.85
N SER A 538 35.77 -29.38 -12.83
CA SER A 538 34.33 -29.66 -12.68
C SER A 538 33.52 -28.58 -11.92
N GLN A 539 32.22 -28.36 -12.16
CA GLN A 539 31.28 -29.10 -13.02
C GLN A 539 30.62 -28.18 -14.08
N THR A 540 30.25 -28.76 -15.22
CA THR A 540 29.44 -28.12 -16.28
C THR A 540 27.96 -28.41 -16.12
N ASN A 541 27.13 -27.41 -16.42
CA ASN A 541 25.75 -27.46 -16.94
C ASN A 541 24.75 -28.49 -16.37
N ASN A 542 23.56 -28.01 -15.99
CA ASN A 542 22.38 -28.29 -16.83
C ASN A 542 21.22 -27.30 -16.62
N THR A 543 20.47 -27.17 -17.71
CA THR A 543 19.17 -26.54 -17.92
C THR A 543 18.03 -27.49 -17.46
N ASP A 544 16.73 -27.15 -17.39
CA ASP A 544 16.03 -25.89 -17.65
C ASP A 544 14.68 -25.82 -16.86
N ASP A 545 13.89 -24.80 -17.20
CA ASP A 545 12.43 -24.90 -17.48
C ASP A 545 11.38 -24.36 -16.50
N ASN A 546 10.28 -23.90 -17.11
CA ASN A 546 9.09 -23.31 -16.48
C ASN A 546 7.84 -24.13 -16.81
N SER A 547 6.80 -24.06 -15.98
CA SER A 547 5.45 -24.41 -16.43
C SER A 547 4.41 -23.45 -15.85
N VAL A 548 3.53 -22.95 -16.72
CA VAL A 548 2.38 -22.10 -16.38
C VAL A 548 1.11 -22.94 -16.50
N LEU A 549 0.18 -22.79 -15.54
CA LEU A 549 -1.18 -23.33 -15.61
C LEU A 549 -2.18 -22.26 -15.17
N ASN A 550 -3.43 -22.37 -15.62
CA ASN A 550 -4.33 -21.23 -15.79
C ASN A 550 -5.80 -21.56 -15.44
N ASN A 551 -6.60 -20.50 -15.22
CA ASN A 551 -8.09 -20.45 -15.26
C ASN A 551 -8.96 -21.00 -14.09
N ASN A 552 -9.72 -20.06 -13.49
CA ASN A 552 -11.19 -20.05 -13.27
C ASN A 552 -11.85 -20.23 -11.87
N THR A 553 -12.54 -19.14 -11.43
CA THR A 553 -13.88 -19.04 -10.75
C THR A 553 -14.08 -19.57 -9.31
N GLN A 554 -14.93 -19.02 -8.39
CA GLN A 554 -15.91 -17.88 -8.35
C GLN A 554 -16.36 -17.54 -6.88
N GLY A 555 -16.89 -16.32 -6.58
CA GLY A 555 -17.61 -15.93 -5.32
C GLY A 555 -16.75 -15.36 -4.14
N ILE A 556 -16.99 -14.27 -3.39
CA ILE A 556 -17.92 -13.07 -3.33
C ILE A 556 -19.41 -13.28 -2.88
N ALA A 557 -20.12 -12.44 -2.05
CA ALA A 557 -19.92 -11.02 -1.60
C ALA A 557 -20.74 -10.50 -0.31
N VAL A 558 -20.57 -9.57 0.74
CA VAL A 558 -19.74 -8.36 1.30
C VAL A 558 -19.82 -8.07 2.87
N ILE A 559 -18.83 -7.46 3.60
CA ILE A 559 -18.98 -6.57 4.86
C ILE A 559 -18.46 -5.09 4.63
N GLY A 560 -18.69 -4.10 5.54
CA GLY A 560 -18.26 -2.67 5.60
C GLY A 560 -17.01 -2.27 6.45
N LEU A 561 -16.48 -1.03 6.33
CA LEU A 561 -15.15 -0.44 6.74
C LEU A 561 -14.81 0.18 8.16
N GLY A 562 -13.55 0.12 8.69
CA GLY A 562 -12.99 0.94 9.83
C GLY A 562 -11.79 0.35 10.67
N CYS A 563 -10.54 0.82 10.56
CA CYS A 563 -9.36 0.05 11.06
C CYS A 563 -9.12 0.00 12.59
N ILE A 564 -8.81 -1.19 13.14
CA ILE A 564 -7.92 -1.34 14.32
C ILE A 564 -6.56 -1.92 13.88
N LYS A 565 -5.49 -1.44 14.53
CA LYS A 565 -4.07 -1.80 14.35
C LYS A 565 -3.67 -3.17 14.90
#